data_AF-A0A8S2MDK2-F1
#
_entry.id   AF-A0A8S2MDK2-F1
#
_cell.length_a   1.000
_cell.length_b   1.000
_cell.length_c   1.000
_cell.angle_alpha   90.00
_cell.angle_beta   90.00
_cell.angle_gamma   90.00
#
_symmetry.space_group_name_H-M   'P 1'
#
loop_
_entity.id
_entity.type
_entity.pdbx_description
1 polymer ?
#
loop_
_entity_poly.entity_id
_entity_poly.type
_entity_poly.pdbx_seq_one_letter_code
_entity_poly.pdbx_strand_id
1 'polypeptide(L)'
;MFTCKRLLWVIKDKGESWTGQYFHDVILTEHVIPFLKNEEHVIDPDEVIFVYDKAICMRANRTQHLFQDNDVKFWDNDTWPENSTDLNMTEILGQ
;
A
#
# COMPACT_ATOMS: atom_id res chain seq x y z
N MET A 1 -13.98 -1.88 -10.05
CA MET A 1 -13.02 -2.34 -11.08
C MET A 1 -11.66 -1.79 -10.67
N PHE A 2 -10.68 -2.65 -10.46
CA PHE A 2 -9.32 -2.24 -10.13
C PHE A 2 -8.50 -2.26 -11.42
N THR A 3 -7.74 -1.20 -11.67
CA THR A 3 -6.97 -1.03 -12.91
C THR A 3 -5.56 -0.58 -12.55
N CYS A 4 -4.53 -1.17 -13.14
CA CYS A 4 -3.14 -0.78 -12.93
C CYS A 4 -2.37 -0.82 -14.26
N LYS A 5 -1.36 0.05 -14.43
CA LYS A 5 -0.43 -0.05 -15.58
C LYS A 5 0.70 -1.05 -15.28
N ARG A 6 1.11 -1.17 -14.01
CA ARG A 6 2.20 -2.04 -13.56
C ARG A 6 1.90 -2.66 -12.20
N LEU A 7 2.65 -3.71 -11.87
CA LEU A 7 2.68 -4.35 -10.55
C LEU A 7 4.00 -4.02 -9.85
N LEU A 8 3.95 -3.84 -8.54
CA LEU A 8 5.11 -3.63 -7.67
C LEU A 8 5.33 -4.87 -6.80
N TRP A 9 6.56 -5.36 -6.75
CA TRP A 9 7.01 -6.41 -5.83
C TRP A 9 8.23 -5.90 -5.07
N VAL A 10 8.21 -5.97 -3.75
CA VAL A 10 9.36 -5.62 -2.91
C VAL A 10 9.93 -6.91 -2.34
N ILE A 11 11.15 -7.25 -2.76
CA ILE A 11 11.88 -8.42 -2.28
C ILE A 11 12.92 -7.92 -1.29
N LYS A 12 12.79 -8.36 -0.05
CA LYS A 12 13.71 -8.02 1.02
C LYS A 12 15.05 -8.75 0.86
N ASP A 13 16.14 -8.04 1.13
CA ASP A 13 17.49 -8.60 1.11
C ASP A 13 17.72 -9.68 2.18
N LYS A 14 18.71 -10.54 1.92
CA LYS A 14 19.07 -11.62 2.83
C LYS A 14 19.64 -11.06 4.14
N GLY A 15 19.00 -11.41 5.26
CA GLY A 15 19.43 -11.01 6.61
C GLY A 15 18.61 -9.86 7.20
N GLU A 16 17.88 -9.12 6.38
CA GLU A 16 16.94 -8.11 6.84
C GLU A 16 15.75 -8.75 7.56
N SER A 17 15.11 -8.02 8.48
CA SER A 17 13.93 -8.48 9.22
C SER A 17 12.68 -7.70 8.81
N TRP A 18 11.54 -8.37 8.74
CA TRP A 18 10.25 -7.72 8.51
C TRP A 18 9.81 -6.99 9.78
N THR A 19 10.44 -5.86 10.06
CA THR A 19 10.09 -5.00 11.19
C THR A 19 9.10 -3.93 10.75
N GLY A 20 8.39 -3.33 11.71
CA GLY A 20 7.56 -2.16 11.43
C GLY A 20 8.39 -0.99 10.86
N GLN A 21 9.66 -0.87 11.24
CA GLN A 21 10.55 0.16 10.69
C GLN A 21 10.92 -0.13 9.23
N TYR A 22 11.26 -1.38 8.90
CA TYR A 22 11.54 -1.78 7.51
C TYR A 22 10.31 -1.59 6.62
N PHE A 23 9.13 -1.95 7.13
CA PHE A 23 7.87 -1.71 6.43
C PHE A 23 7.68 -0.22 6.11
N HIS A 24 7.88 0.64 7.10
CA HIS A 24 7.66 2.08 6.94
C HIS A 24 8.71 2.74 6.03
N ASP A 25 9.99 2.50 6.28
CA ASP A 25 11.08 3.22 5.62
C ASP A 25 11.31 2.67 4.21
N VAL A 26 11.39 1.35 4.07
CA VAL A 26 11.74 0.74 2.78
C VAL A 26 10.50 0.48 1.94
N ILE A 27 9.52 -0.27 2.46
CA ILE A 27 8.36 -0.65 1.63
C ILE A 27 7.51 0.58 1.31
N LEU A 28 7.09 1.35 2.31
CA LEU A 28 6.17 2.47 2.06
C LEU A 28 6.88 3.67 1.45
N THR A 29 7.96 4.13 2.08
CA THR A 29 8.60 5.41 1.71
C THR A 29 9.44 5.29 0.45
N GLU A 30 10.25 4.24 0.31
CA GLU A 30 11.14 4.09 -0.87
C GLU A 30 10.46 3.45 -2.08
N HIS A 31 9.42 2.62 -1.88
CA HIS A 31 8.80 1.87 -2.98
C HIS A 31 7.35 2.25 -3.28
N VAL A 32 6.42 2.07 -2.32
CA VAL A 32 4.98 2.21 -2.59
C VAL A 32 4.59 3.65 -2.91
N ILE A 33 4.97 4.62 -2.09
CA ILE A 33 4.60 6.03 -2.29
C ILE A 33 5.14 6.57 -3.63
N PRO A 34 6.43 6.38 -3.97
CA PRO A 34 6.94 6.79 -5.29
C PRO A 34 6.26 6.06 -6.45
N PHE A 35 5.87 4.79 -6.26
CA PHE A 35 5.16 4.04 -7.28
C PHE A 35 3.80 4.65 -7.59
N LEU A 36 3.03 5.01 -6.55
CA LEU A 36 1.70 5.60 -6.69
C LEU A 36 1.72 7.00 -7.33
N LYS A 37 2.81 7.75 -7.13
CA LYS A 37 2.98 9.11 -7.66
C LYS A 37 3.53 9.18 -9.09
N ASN A 38 3.76 8.04 -9.74
CA ASN A 38 4.39 7.99 -11.07
C ASN A 38 3.37 7.65 -12.16
N GLU A 39 3.16 8.57 -13.10
CA GLU A 39 2.26 8.43 -14.25
C GLU A 39 2.62 7.24 -15.18
N GLU A 40 3.86 6.75 -15.15
CA GLU A 40 4.27 5.54 -15.89
C GLU A 40 3.80 4.25 -15.21
N HIS A 41 3.44 4.31 -13.92
CA HIS A 41 3.10 3.16 -13.08
C HIS A 41 1.59 3.05 -12.80
N VAL A 42 0.92 4.19 -12.65
CA VAL A 42 -0.53 4.28 -12.41
C VAL A 42 -1.23 5.05 -13.52
N ILE A 43 -2.55 4.86 -13.68
CA ILE A 43 -3.29 5.53 -14.77
C ILE A 43 -3.25 7.04 -14.60
N ASP A 44 -3.64 7.51 -13.42
CA ASP A 44 -3.64 8.90 -13.00
C ASP A 44 -3.20 8.96 -11.52
N PRO A 45 -2.03 9.54 -11.20
CA PRO A 45 -1.56 9.70 -9.82
C PRO A 45 -2.46 10.57 -8.95
N ASP A 46 -3.22 11.50 -9.53
CA ASP A 46 -4.11 12.37 -8.76
C ASP A 46 -5.41 11.63 -8.38
N GLU A 47 -5.80 10.59 -9.12
CA GLU A 47 -7.02 9.81 -8.84
C GLU A 47 -6.76 8.45 -8.19
N VAL A 48 -5.49 8.03 -8.06
CA VAL A 48 -5.17 6.72 -7.49
C VAL A 48 -5.59 6.62 -6.03
N ILE A 49 -6.32 5.54 -5.69
CA ILE A 49 -6.66 5.21 -4.30
C ILE A 49 -5.86 3.98 -3.90
N PHE A 50 -5.01 4.12 -2.89
CA PHE A 50 -4.27 3.02 -2.31
C PHE A 50 -5.15 2.21 -1.35
N VAL A 51 -5.23 0.90 -1.61
CA VAL A 51 -6.08 -0.04 -0.88
C VAL A 51 -5.19 -1.14 -0.30
N TYR A 52 -5.43 -1.49 0.96
CA TYR A 52 -4.60 -2.43 1.71
C TYR A 52 -5.41 -3.22 2.75
N ASP A 53 -4.81 -4.27 3.32
CA ASP A 53 -5.44 -5.14 4.32
C ASP A 53 -5.40 -4.55 5.75
N LYS A 54 -6.11 -5.15 6.71
CA LYS A 54 -6.09 -4.65 8.10
C LYS A 54 -4.83 -5.06 8.89
N ALA A 55 -3.69 -5.29 8.24
CA ALA A 55 -2.43 -5.58 8.95
C ALA A 55 -2.10 -4.46 9.96
N ILE A 56 -1.57 -4.85 11.13
CA ILE A 56 -1.31 -3.92 12.25
C ILE A 56 -0.41 -2.76 11.81
N CYS A 57 0.57 -3.03 10.94
CA CYS A 57 1.48 -2.02 10.41
C CYS A 57 0.77 -0.97 9.52
N MET A 58 -0.31 -1.34 8.82
CA MET A 58 -1.08 -0.41 7.99
C MET A 58 -2.00 0.48 8.82
N ARG A 59 -2.61 -0.08 9.87
CA ARG A 59 -3.53 0.68 10.74
C ARG A 59 -2.83 1.63 11.70
N ALA A 60 -1.52 1.46 11.90
CA ALA A 60 -0.75 2.28 12.84
C ALA A 60 -0.84 3.76 12.46
N ASN A 61 -1.09 4.65 13.44
CA ASN A 61 -1.23 6.09 13.19
C ASN A 61 -0.04 6.69 12.44
N ARG A 62 1.17 6.19 12.69
CA ARG A 62 2.37 6.60 11.97
C ARG A 62 2.23 6.38 10.45
N THR A 63 1.70 5.24 10.04
CA THR A 63 1.46 4.89 8.63
C THR A 63 0.34 5.74 8.02
N GLN A 64 -0.74 5.96 8.77
CA GLN A 64 -1.85 6.83 8.33
C GLN A 64 -1.36 8.27 8.08
N HIS A 65 -0.59 8.83 9.01
CA HIS A 65 0.02 10.16 8.84
C HIS A 65 1.04 10.17 7.69
N LEU A 66 1.86 9.13 7.53
CA LEU A 66 2.80 9.05 6.40
C LEU A 66 2.08 9.20 5.05
N PHE A 67 0.93 8.55 4.88
CA PHE A 67 0.16 8.67 3.65
C PHE A 67 -0.47 10.06 3.48
N GLN A 68 -1.02 10.64 4.56
CA GLN A 68 -1.58 11.99 4.56
C GLN A 68 -0.52 13.05 4.23
N ASP A 69 0.64 12.99 4.89
CA ASP A 69 1.77 13.90 4.68
C ASP A 69 2.36 13.80 3.26
N ASN A 70 2.10 12.68 2.57
CA ASN A 70 2.49 12.46 1.18
C ASN A 70 1.33 12.62 0.21
N ASP A 71 0.18 13.20 0.59
CA ASP A 71 -0.98 13.39 -0.30
C ASP A 71 -1.44 12.10 -0.99
N VAL A 72 -1.21 10.94 -0.38
CA VAL A 72 -1.71 9.67 -0.90
C VAL A 72 -3.19 9.58 -0.54
N LYS A 73 -4.05 9.34 -1.54
CA LYS A 73 -5.44 8.97 -1.28
C LYS A 73 -5.49 7.49 -0.95
N PHE A 74 -6.10 7.12 0.17
CA PHE A 74 -6.18 5.72 0.60
C PHE A 74 -7.47 5.46 1.37
N TRP A 75 -7.83 4.19 1.49
CA TRP A 75 -8.91 3.76 2.37
C TRP A 75 -8.40 3.67 3.80
N ASP A 76 -8.81 4.62 4.62
CA ASP A 76 -8.43 4.69 6.03
C ASP A 76 -9.07 3.58 6.87
N ASN A 77 -8.76 3.58 8.16
CA ASN A 77 -9.25 2.57 9.10
C ASN A 77 -10.79 2.50 9.19
N ASP A 78 -11.49 3.58 8.82
CA ASP A 78 -12.95 3.69 8.91
C ASP A 78 -13.66 3.27 7.61
N THR A 79 -12.92 3.19 6.50
CA THR A 79 -13.47 2.92 5.16
C THR A 79 -13.52 1.42 4.79
N TRP A 80 -12.59 0.57 5.28
CA TRP A 80 -12.55 -0.86 4.92
C TRP A 80 -13.42 -1.73 5.86
N PRO A 81 -14.39 -2.52 5.34
CA PRO A 81 -15.20 -3.43 6.16
C PRO A 81 -14.35 -4.54 6.81
N GLU A 82 -14.69 -4.95 8.03
CA GLU A 82 -13.99 -6.04 8.71
C GLU A 82 -14.19 -7.39 8.01
N ASN A 83 -13.15 -8.24 7.97
CA ASN A 83 -13.17 -9.61 7.44
C ASN A 83 -13.61 -9.75 5.96
N SER A 84 -13.37 -8.74 5.13
CA SER A 84 -13.67 -8.79 3.68
C SER A 84 -12.42 -9.11 2.86
N THR A 85 -11.83 -10.28 3.08
CA THR A 85 -10.68 -10.79 2.28
C THR A 85 -11.05 -10.96 0.81
N ASP A 86 -12.32 -11.22 0.52
CA ASP A 86 -12.91 -11.28 -0.82
C ASP A 86 -12.85 -9.94 -1.58
N LEU A 87 -12.76 -8.82 -0.88
CA LEU A 87 -12.61 -7.48 -1.49
C LEU A 87 -11.14 -7.13 -1.78
N ASN A 88 -10.19 -7.88 -1.22
CA ASN A 88 -8.76 -7.70 -1.48
C ASN A 88 -8.35 -8.50 -2.73
N MET A 89 -8.28 -7.86 -3.90
CA MET A 89 -7.87 -8.55 -5.13
C MET A 89 -6.51 -9.24 -5.03
N THR A 90 -5.62 -8.75 -4.16
CA THR A 90 -4.29 -9.34 -3.97
C THR A 90 -4.36 -10.77 -3.40
N GLU A 91 -5.40 -11.10 -2.63
CA GLU A 91 -5.62 -12.46 -2.12
C GLU A 91 -6.26 -13.38 -3.15
N ILE A 92 -7.09 -12.85 -4.05
CA ILE A 92 -7.70 -13.61 -5.16
C ILE A 92 -6.64 -14.01 -6.20
N LEU A 93 -5.66 -13.13 -6.48
CA LEU A 93 -4.59 -13.38 -7.44
C LEU A 93 -3.50 -14.34 -6.92
N GLY A 94 -3.48 -14.60 -5.61
CA GLY A 94 -2.49 -15.48 -4.97
C GLY A 94 -2.92 -16.94 -4.78
N GLN A 95 -4.13 -17.32 -5.21
CA GLN A 95 -4.62 -18.70 -5.25
C GLN A 95 -4.41 -19.34 -6.63
#